data_AF-A0A382QHM1-F1
#
_entry.id   AF-A0A382QHM1-F1
#
_cell.length_a   1.000
_cell.length_b   1.000
_cell.length_c   1.000
_cell.angle_alpha   90.00
_cell.angle_beta   90.00
_cell.angle_gamma   90.00
#
_symmetry.space_group_name_H-M   'P 1'
#
loop_
_entity.id
_entity.type
_entity.pdbx_description
1 polymer ?
#
loop_
_entity_poly.entity_id
_entity_poly.type
_entity_poly.pdbx_seq_one_letter_code
_entity_poly.pdbx_strand_id
1 'polypeptide(L)'
;MDIVIKCPACSMDLTVDVSAAGAQIKCPQCNTLLIVPKITADVSQARGAKSLAFGKDTGMDDGAMAKMLADAHVRMTQEVGKAIVGQKEAIDQIMIAVFSRSHCLLEGVPGLAKTYM
;
A
#
# COMPACT_ATOMS: atom_id res chain seq x y z
N MET A 1 2.28 -19.15 -6.15
CA MET A 1 2.58 -17.85 -6.77
C MET A 1 4.06 -17.87 -6.94
N ASP A 2 4.56 -17.86 -8.16
CA ASP A 2 5.97 -18.19 -8.35
C ASP A 2 6.76 -16.91 -8.57
N ILE A 3 7.90 -16.78 -7.91
CA ILE A 3 8.76 -15.61 -8.02
C ILE A 3 9.96 -16.00 -8.87
N VAL A 4 10.20 -15.21 -9.92
CA VAL A 4 11.39 -15.38 -10.78
C VAL A 4 12.52 -14.55 -10.20
N ILE A 5 13.57 -15.23 -9.72
CA ILE A 5 14.76 -14.58 -9.15
C ILE A 5 15.95 -14.87 -10.08
N LYS A 6 16.69 -13.82 -10.44
CA LYS A 6 17.90 -13.95 -11.24
C LYS A 6 19.08 -14.30 -10.36
N CYS A 7 19.80 -15.37 -10.71
CA CYS A 7 21.05 -15.71 -10.03
C CYS A 7 22.15 -14.68 -10.37
N PRO A 8 22.76 -13.99 -9.39
CA PRO A 8 23.80 -12.99 -9.62
C PRO A 8 25.13 -13.56 -10.16
N ALA A 9 25.32 -14.88 -10.11
CA ALA A 9 26.56 -15.51 -10.59
C ALA A 9 26.45 -16.11 -12.01
N CYS A 10 25.26 -16.54 -12.45
CA CYS A 10 25.08 -17.20 -13.75
C CYS A 10 23.96 -16.62 -14.62
N SER A 11 23.25 -15.57 -14.15
CA SER A 11 22.16 -14.89 -14.86
C SER A 11 20.98 -15.77 -15.30
N MET A 12 20.92 -17.02 -14.83
CA MET A 12 19.80 -17.93 -15.11
C MET A 12 18.60 -17.57 -14.25
N ASP A 13 17.41 -17.61 -14.86
CA ASP A 13 16.14 -17.36 -14.19
C ASP A 13 15.74 -18.60 -13.37
N LEU A 14 15.63 -18.44 -12.04
CA LEU A 14 15.12 -19.49 -11.15
C LEU A 14 13.70 -19.15 -10.72
N THR A 15 12.78 -20.06 -10.99
CA THR A 15 11.41 -20.02 -10.50
C THR A 15 11.36 -20.70 -9.14
N VAL A 16 11.11 -19.93 -8.08
CA VAL A 16 10.99 -20.44 -6.71
C VAL A 16 9.58 -20.20 -6.17
N ASP A 17 9.03 -21.22 -5.52
CA ASP A 17 7.77 -21.11 -4.79
C ASP A 17 7.97 -20.27 -3.52
N VAL A 18 6.97 -19.46 -3.17
CA VAL A 18 7.02 -18.52 -2.02
C VAL A 18 7.26 -19.24 -0.68
N SER A 19 7.01 -20.55 -0.61
CA SER A 19 7.29 -21.36 0.59
C SER A 19 8.78 -21.45 0.94
N ALA A 20 9.68 -21.14 0.01
CA ALA A 20 11.13 -21.10 0.24
C ALA A 20 11.65 -19.71 0.70
N ALA A 21 10.75 -18.79 1.08
CA ALA A 21 11.13 -17.46 1.57
C ALA A 21 11.99 -17.54 2.85
N GLY A 22 13.26 -17.12 2.75
CA GLY A 22 14.24 -17.18 3.83
C GLY A 22 15.04 -18.50 3.93
N ALA A 23 14.83 -19.45 3.03
CA ALA A 23 15.68 -20.63 2.91
C ALA A 23 16.91 -20.34 2.04
N GLN A 24 18.02 -21.03 2.31
CA GLN A 24 19.21 -21.02 1.44
C GLN A 24 19.02 -22.05 0.34
N ILE A 25 18.86 -21.59 -0.90
CA ILE A 25 18.76 -22.46 -2.07
C ILE A 25 20.06 -22.38 -2.86
N LYS A 26 20.55 -23.54 -3.29
CA LYS A 26 21.69 -23.63 -4.21
C LYS A 26 21.20 -23.46 -5.64
N CYS A 27 21.84 -22.58 -6.39
CA CYS A 27 21.60 -22.52 -7.83
C CYS A 27 22.10 -23.82 -8.49
N PRO A 28 21.28 -24.55 -9.28
CA PRO A 28 21.65 -25.83 -9.89
C PRO A 28 22.75 -25.72 -10.96
N GLN A 29 23.02 -24.51 -11.47
CA GLN A 29 23.97 -24.31 -12.56
C GLN A 29 25.34 -23.78 -12.10
N CYS A 30 25.43 -23.02 -11.02
CA CYS A 30 26.69 -22.44 -10.54
C CYS A 30 27.03 -22.76 -9.08
N ASN A 31 26.22 -23.60 -8.43
CA ASN A 31 26.33 -24.05 -7.05
C ASN A 31 26.50 -22.92 -6.00
N THR A 32 26.21 -21.68 -6.39
CA THR A 32 26.32 -20.49 -5.53
C THR A 32 25.09 -20.46 -4.62
N LEU A 33 25.33 -20.22 -3.32
CA LEU A 33 24.28 -20.14 -2.30
C LEU A 33 23.57 -18.78 -2.40
N LEU A 34 22.26 -18.81 -2.62
CA LEU A 34 21.42 -17.62 -2.68
C LEU A 34 20.37 -17.66 -1.58
N ILE A 35 20.19 -16.51 -0.92
CA ILE A 35 19.17 -16.31 0.09
C ILE A 35 17.95 -15.73 -0.61
N VAL A 36 16.83 -16.45 -0.56
CA VAL A 36 15.56 -15.93 -1.08
C VAL A 36 15.13 -14.76 -0.19
N PRO A 37 14.98 -13.54 -0.74
CA PRO A 37 14.55 -12.39 0.04
C PRO A 37 13.18 -12.68 0.63
N LYS A 38 13.02 -12.50 1.94
CA LYS A 38 11.71 -12.55 2.59
C LYS A 38 10.91 -11.34 2.12
N ILE A 39 10.06 -11.53 1.12
CA ILE A 39 8.98 -10.59 0.84
C ILE A 39 7.92 -10.89 1.90
N THR A 40 8.07 -10.28 3.09
CA THR A 40 6.92 -10.06 3.96
C THR A 40 5.98 -9.17 3.17
N ALA A 41 4.70 -9.52 3.14
CA ALA A 41 3.65 -8.78 2.45
C ALA A 41 3.36 -7.42 3.13
N ASP A 42 4.39 -6.59 3.30
CA ASP A 42 4.29 -5.20 3.74
C ASP A 42 4.54 -4.31 2.53
N VAL A 43 3.46 -4.05 1.79
CA VAL A 43 3.37 -2.98 0.78
C VAL A 43 3.29 -1.61 1.50
N SER A 44 4.12 -1.38 2.51
CA SER A 44 4.06 -0.21 3.39
C SER A 44 5.22 0.78 3.16
N GLN A 45 6.12 0.54 2.21
CA GLN A 45 7.25 1.43 1.95
C GLN A 45 7.44 1.72 0.46
N ALA A 46 6.47 2.40 -0.14
CA ALA A 46 6.72 3.17 -1.35
C ALA A 46 5.69 4.29 -1.52
N ARG A 47 5.92 5.43 -0.86
CA ARG A 47 6.03 6.77 -1.48
C ARG A 47 5.89 7.85 -0.40
N GLY A 48 6.89 8.71 -0.33
CA GLY A 48 7.00 9.76 0.67
C GLY A 48 5.83 10.74 0.64
N ALA A 49 5.10 10.79 1.73
CA ALA A 49 4.52 12.00 2.27
C ALA A 49 4.82 11.98 3.76
N LYS A 50 5.28 13.11 4.31
CA LYS A 50 5.74 13.33 5.68
C LYS A 50 5.09 12.40 6.71
N SER A 51 5.91 11.79 7.55
CA SER A 51 5.49 10.97 8.70
C SER A 51 4.46 11.70 9.55
N LEU A 52 3.18 11.41 9.33
CA LEU A 52 2.13 11.68 10.31
C LEU A 52 2.28 10.58 11.36
N ALA A 53 2.96 10.94 12.43
CA ALA A 53 3.17 10.13 13.61
C ALA A 53 1.81 9.71 14.20
N PHE A 54 1.28 8.58 13.76
CA PHE A 54 0.24 7.86 14.48
C PHE A 54 0.92 7.02 15.55
N GLY A 55 1.40 7.70 16.59
CA GLY A 55 2.27 7.13 17.60
C GLY A 55 2.15 7.87 18.92
N LYS A 56 1.02 7.62 19.60
CA LYS A 56 0.85 7.53 21.06
C LYS A 56 1.48 8.64 21.93
N ASP A 57 0.68 9.66 22.26
CA ASP A 57 0.91 10.52 23.42
C ASP A 57 -0.37 10.69 24.24
N THR A 58 -0.25 10.39 25.53
CA THR A 58 -1.24 10.59 26.59
C THR A 58 -1.60 12.07 26.76
N GLY A 59 -2.89 12.40 26.77
CA GLY A 59 -3.41 13.62 27.44
C GLY A 59 -3.45 14.92 26.62
N MET A 60 -3.77 14.85 25.33
CA MET A 60 -4.13 16.02 24.51
C MET A 60 -5.62 15.89 24.14
N ASP A 61 -6.39 16.98 24.25
CA ASP A 61 -7.84 17.03 24.01
C ASP A 61 -8.22 16.31 22.69
N ASP A 62 -8.95 15.19 22.81
CA ASP A 62 -9.44 14.40 21.67
C ASP A 62 -10.26 15.28 20.71
N GLY A 63 -10.91 16.33 21.22
CA GLY A 63 -11.62 17.33 20.43
C GLY A 63 -10.70 18.11 19.49
N ALA A 64 -9.50 18.49 19.94
CA ALA A 64 -8.52 19.20 19.13
C ALA A 64 -8.01 18.32 17.98
N MET A 65 -7.73 17.05 18.24
CA MET A 65 -7.28 16.09 17.23
C MET A 65 -8.39 15.79 16.21
N ALA A 66 -9.63 15.63 16.68
CA ALA A 66 -10.79 15.45 15.80
C ALA A 66 -10.99 16.66 14.87
N LYS A 67 -10.79 17.89 15.38
CA LYS A 67 -10.89 19.10 14.57
C LYS A 67 -9.82 19.16 13.47
N MET A 68 -8.57 18.81 13.80
CA MET A 68 -7.50 18.74 12.81
C MET A 68 -7.80 17.73 11.69
N LEU A 69 -8.37 16.58 12.04
CA LEU A 69 -8.79 15.56 11.07
C LEU A 69 -9.95 16.06 10.19
N ALA A 70 -10.94 16.75 10.77
CA ALA A 70 -12.03 17.34 10.02
C ALA A 70 -11.54 18.40 9.01
N ASP A 71 -10.61 19.27 9.43
CA ASP A 71 -10.00 20.26 8.54
C ASP A 71 -9.20 19.61 7.41
N ALA A 72 -8.48 18.51 7.70
CA ALA A 72 -7.75 17.74 6.70
C ALA A 72 -8.70 17.06 5.69
N HIS A 73 -9.79 16.45 6.17
CA HIS A 73 -10.83 15.85 5.34
C HIS A 73 -11.41 16.87 4.35
N VAL A 74 -11.81 18.05 4.83
CA VAL A 74 -12.37 19.10 3.98
C VAL A 74 -11.40 19.51 2.87
N ARG A 75 -10.13 19.73 3.20
CA ARG A 75 -9.11 20.12 2.21
C ARG A 75 -8.88 19.03 1.18
N MET A 76 -8.80 17.77 1.60
CA MET A 76 -8.58 16.65 0.69
C MET A 76 -9.78 16.44 -0.24
N THR A 77 -11.01 16.48 0.28
CA THR A 77 -12.22 16.33 -0.54
C THR A 77 -12.39 17.48 -1.53
N GLN A 78 -11.97 18.69 -1.19
CA GLN A 78 -11.95 19.83 -2.12
C GLN A 78 -10.98 19.62 -3.28
N GLU A 79 -9.77 19.13 -3.02
CA GLU A 79 -8.79 18.84 -4.08
C GLU A 79 -9.25 17.70 -4.98
N VAL A 80 -9.79 16.62 -4.41
CA VAL A 80 -10.34 15.49 -5.17
C VAL A 80 -11.56 15.92 -6.00
N GLY A 81 -12.41 16.79 -5.46
CA GLY A 81 -13.59 17.33 -6.14
C GLY A 81 -13.30 18.16 -7.38
N LYS A 82 -12.06 18.64 -7.57
CA LYS A 82 -11.65 19.32 -8.82
C LYS A 82 -11.54 18.36 -10.00
N ALA A 83 -11.32 17.08 -9.73
CA ALA A 83 -11.10 16.07 -10.76
C ALA A 83 -12.24 15.03 -10.83
N ILE A 84 -12.91 14.75 -9.71
CA ILE A 84 -14.02 13.80 -9.64
C ILE A 84 -15.32 14.56 -9.33
N VAL A 85 -16.22 14.61 -10.31
CA VAL A 85 -17.51 15.32 -10.19
C VAL A 85 -18.63 14.34 -9.88
N GLY A 86 -19.49 14.70 -8.92
CA GLY A 86 -20.74 13.97 -8.64
C GLY A 86 -20.64 12.76 -7.71
N GLN A 87 -19.44 12.30 -7.35
CA GLN A 87 -19.24 11.10 -6.50
C GLN A 87 -18.81 11.43 -5.07
N LYS A 88 -19.50 12.37 -4.42
CA LYS A 88 -19.13 12.83 -3.07
C LYS A 88 -19.18 11.71 -2.03
N GLU A 89 -20.23 10.89 -2.05
CA GLU A 89 -20.41 9.80 -1.09
C GLU A 89 -19.34 8.72 -1.20
N ALA A 90 -18.97 8.33 -2.44
CA ALA A 90 -17.90 7.35 -2.66
C ALA A 90 -16.54 7.89 -2.19
N ILE A 91 -16.24 9.16 -2.46
CA ILE A 91 -15.03 9.82 -1.96
C ILE A 91 -15.00 9.78 -0.43
N ASP A 92 -16.09 10.13 0.24
CA ASP A 92 -16.16 10.10 1.70
C ASP A 92 -15.92 8.68 2.27
N GLN A 93 -16.49 7.63 1.65
CA GLN A 93 -16.24 6.24 2.04
C GLN A 93 -14.78 5.83 1.85
N ILE A 94 -14.12 6.24 0.76
CA ILE A 94 -12.71 5.98 0.52
C ILE A 94 -11.84 6.70 1.57
N MET A 95 -12.17 7.95 1.91
CA MET A 95 -11.45 8.71 2.94
C MET A 95 -11.56 8.03 4.31
N ILE A 96 -12.73 7.49 4.66
CA ILE A 96 -12.91 6.68 5.87
C ILE A 96 -12.04 5.43 5.82
N ALA A 97 -11.98 4.73 4.69
CA ALA A 97 -11.13 3.55 4.53
C ALA A 97 -9.64 3.89 4.70
N VAL A 98 -9.18 5.01 4.15
CA VAL A 98 -7.79 5.48 4.27
C VAL A 98 -7.45 5.81 5.72
N PHE A 99 -8.27 6.59 6.41
CA PHE A 99 -8.01 6.98 7.80
C PHE A 99 -8.08 5.80 8.77
N SER A 100 -8.93 4.81 8.48
CA SER A 100 -9.03 3.57 9.26
C SER A 100 -8.01 2.49 8.88
N ARG A 101 -7.19 2.73 7.85
CA ARG A 101 -6.27 1.72 7.26
C ARG A 101 -6.98 0.44 6.81
N SER A 102 -8.17 0.60 6.24
CA SER A 102 -9.01 -0.48 5.72
C SER A 102 -8.86 -0.61 4.19
N HIS A 103 -9.63 -1.53 3.60
CA HIS A 103 -9.71 -1.76 2.17
C HIS A 103 -11.11 -1.46 1.64
N CYS A 104 -11.21 -0.99 0.40
CA CYS A 104 -12.48 -0.76 -0.30
C CYS A 104 -12.47 -1.44 -1.68
N LEU A 105 -13.63 -1.92 -2.13
CA LEU A 105 -13.84 -2.49 -3.46
C LEU A 105 -14.76 -1.55 -4.26
N LEU A 106 -14.33 -1.15 -5.45
CA LEU A 106 -15.09 -0.25 -6.33
C LEU A 106 -15.75 -1.03 -7.47
N GLU A 107 -17.04 -1.32 -7.36
CA GLU A 107 -17.83 -2.01 -8.39
C GLU A 107 -18.69 -1.07 -9.24
N GLY A 108 -19.24 -1.55 -10.36
CA GLY A 108 -20.18 -0.79 -11.21
C GLY A 108 -19.85 -0.75 -12.71
N VAL A 109 -20.58 0.06 -13.46
CA VAL A 109 -20.45 0.20 -14.92
C VAL A 109 -19.17 0.95 -15.33
N PRO A 110 -18.65 0.74 -16.57
CA PRO A 110 -17.50 1.49 -17.06
C PRO A 110 -17.80 2.99 -17.20
N GLY A 111 -16.78 3.84 -17.08
CA GLY A 111 -16.89 5.29 -17.28
C GLY A 111 -17.18 6.14 -16.03
N LEU A 112 -17.30 5.52 -14.84
CA LEU A 112 -17.57 6.22 -13.57
C LEU A 112 -16.30 6.62 -12.81
N ALA A 113 -15.21 6.97 -13.50
CA ALA A 113 -13.96 7.41 -12.88
C ALA A 113 -13.33 6.44 -11.82
N LYS A 114 -13.76 5.18 -11.75
CA LYS A 114 -13.30 4.20 -10.74
C LYS A 114 -11.79 3.92 -10.77
N THR A 115 -11.17 4.07 -11.93
CA THR A 115 -9.71 3.94 -12.11
C THR A 115 -8.97 5.23 -11.76
N TYR A 116 -9.68 6.36 -11.75
CA TYR A 116 -9.12 7.67 -11.46
C TYR A 116 -9.18 8.02 -9.96
N MET A 117 -10.10 7.40 -9.21
CA MET A 117 -10.16 7.39 -7.75
C MET A 117 -8.93 6.76 -7.12
#